data_AF-A0A3M1HA11-F1
#
_entry.id   AF-A0A3M1HA11-F1
#
_cell.length_a   1.000
_cell.length_b   1.000
_cell.length_c   1.000
_cell.angle_alpha   90.00
_cell.angle_beta   90.00
_cell.angle_gamma   90.00
#
_symmetry.space_group_name_H-M   'P 1'
#
loop_
_entity.id
_entity.type
_entity.pdbx_description
1 polymer ?
#
loop_
_entity_poly.entity_id
_entity_poly.type
_entity_poly.pdbx_seq_one_letter_code
_entity_poly.pdbx_strand_id
1 'polypeptide(L)'
;MDDNSIFIGNKPFMNYVTGVVMQFTTKNASEVIIKARGKFISRCVDVAEVATNRFLDGTVEIGDIKIGSEEFKNEEGKDVR
;
A
#
# COMPACT_ATOMS: atom_id res chain seq x y z
N MET A 1 -9.62 8.04 13.40
CA MET A 1 -8.57 7.15 12.86
C MET A 1 -8.29 7.69 11.48
N ASP A 2 -7.23 8.48 11.35
CA ASP A 2 -6.86 9.05 10.06
C ASP A 2 -6.61 7.92 9.06
N ASP A 3 -7.27 8.03 7.91
CA ASP A 3 -7.22 7.02 6.85
C ASP A 3 -5.90 7.17 6.07
N ASN A 4 -4.81 6.74 6.70
CA ASN A 4 -3.47 6.68 6.10
C ASN A 4 -3.20 5.32 5.43
N SER A 5 -4.23 4.50 5.23
CA SER A 5 -4.15 3.20 4.56
C SER A 5 -4.38 3.33 3.05
N ILE A 6 -3.54 2.66 2.25
CA ILE A 6 -3.72 2.58 0.80
C ILE A 6 -3.80 1.10 0.40
N PHE A 7 -4.94 0.69 -0.16
CA PHE A 7 -5.17 -0.67 -0.60
C PHE A 7 -4.77 -0.85 -2.08
N ILE A 8 -3.77 -1.69 -2.33
CA ILE A 8 -3.26 -1.97 -3.67
C ILE A 8 -4.13 -3.03 -4.34
N GLY A 9 -4.50 -2.77 -5.59
CA GLY A 9 -5.40 -3.60 -6.37
C GLY A 9 -5.26 -3.31 -7.87
N ASN A 10 -6.37 -3.19 -8.58
CA ASN A 10 -6.40 -3.09 -10.05
C ASN A 10 -6.23 -1.68 -10.63
N LYS A 11 -6.14 -0.61 -9.84
CA LYS A 11 -5.94 0.74 -10.40
C LYS A 11 -4.58 0.82 -11.10
N PRO A 12 -4.36 1.79 -12.00
CA PRO A 12 -3.03 2.04 -12.58
C PRO A 12 -1.95 2.16 -11.51
N PHE A 13 -0.76 1.64 -11.78
CA PHE A 13 0.33 1.54 -10.79
C PHE A 13 0.67 2.90 -10.17
N MET A 14 0.82 3.93 -11.02
CA MET A 14 1.18 5.27 -10.58
C MET A 14 0.13 5.92 -9.67
N ASN A 15 -1.15 5.53 -9.74
CA ASN A 15 -2.16 6.08 -8.84
C ASN A 15 -1.86 5.74 -7.38
N TYR A 16 -1.28 4.56 -7.12
CA TYR A 16 -0.87 4.15 -5.79
C TYR A 16 0.36 4.91 -5.32
N VAL A 17 1.38 5.02 -6.17
CA VAL A 17 2.60 5.79 -5.89
C VAL A 17 2.27 7.24 -5.57
N THR A 18 1.47 7.91 -6.41
CA THR A 18 1.00 9.28 -6.18
C THR A 18 0.22 9.40 -4.87
N GLY A 19 -0.62 8.41 -4.55
CA GLY A 19 -1.34 8.38 -3.28
C GLY A 19 -0.41 8.38 -2.07
N VAL A 20 0.64 7.56 -2.08
CA VAL A 20 1.66 7.53 -1.01
C VAL A 20 2.37 8.87 -0.90
N VAL A 21 2.86 9.42 -2.01
CA VAL A 21 3.57 10.71 -2.02
C VAL A 21 2.69 11.85 -1.50
N MET A 22 1.40 11.90 -1.88
CA MET A 22 0.48 12.93 -1.41
C MET A 22 0.18 12.84 0.10
N GLN A 23 0.18 11.64 0.68
CA GLN A 23 -0.01 11.49 2.12
C GLN A 23 1.13 12.16 2.91
N PHE A 24 2.39 11.95 2.49
CA PHE A 24 3.53 12.60 3.14
C PHE A 24 3.63 14.10 2.83
N THR A 25 3.43 14.50 1.57
CA THR A 25 3.71 15.88 1.11
C THR A 25 2.55 16.86 1.29
N THR A 26 1.31 16.39 1.12
CA THR A 26 0.11 17.27 1.17
C THR A 26 -0.62 17.13 2.48
N LYS A 27 -0.72 15.91 3.01
CA LYS A 27 -1.40 15.63 4.27
C LYS A 27 -0.48 15.63 5.48
N ASN A 28 0.83 15.75 5.28
CA ASN A 28 1.85 15.72 6.34
C ASN A 28 1.71 14.50 7.26
N ALA A 29 1.31 13.35 6.69
CA ALA A 29 1.21 12.12 7.43
C ALA A 29 2.60 11.70 7.92
N SER A 30 2.72 11.32 9.19
CA SER A 30 3.96 10.76 9.74
C SER A 30 4.20 9.31 9.33
N GLU A 31 3.14 8.61 8.91
CA GLU A 31 3.15 7.21 8.52
C GLU A 31 2.08 6.95 7.45
N VAL A 32 2.38 6.06 6.51
CA VAL A 32 1.44 5.57 5.49
C VAL A 32 1.53 4.06 5.42
N ILE A 33 0.38 3.38 5.48
CA ILE A 33 0.32 1.92 5.47
C ILE A 33 -0.22 1.44 4.12
N ILE A 34 0.64 0.86 3.30
CA ILE A 34 0.20 0.18 2.08
C ILE A 34 -0.16 -1.27 2.36
N LYS A 35 -1.29 -1.73 1.84
CA LYS A 35 -1.84 -3.07 2.10
C LYS A 35 -2.21 -3.75 0.79
N ALA A 36 -1.89 -5.03 0.68
CA ALA A 36 -2.25 -5.85 -0.46
C ALA A 36 -2.42 -7.31 -0.05
N ARG A 37 -3.14 -8.06 -0.87
CA ARG A 37 -3.32 -9.50 -0.72
C ARG A 37 -3.27 -10.22 -2.08
N GLY A 38 -2.95 -11.51 -2.04
CA GLY A 38 -2.86 -12.35 -3.23
C GLY A 38 -1.86 -11.80 -4.26
N LYS A 39 -2.25 -11.81 -5.55
CA LYS A 39 -1.37 -11.39 -6.67
C LYS A 39 -0.90 -9.93 -6.61
N PHE A 40 -1.49 -9.09 -5.75
CA PHE A 40 -1.11 -7.69 -5.63
C PHE A 40 0.04 -7.44 -4.63
N ILE A 41 0.50 -8.47 -3.90
CA ILE A 41 1.60 -8.33 -2.94
C ILE A 41 2.88 -7.84 -3.63
N SER A 42 3.27 -8.44 -4.76
CA SER A 42 4.45 -7.98 -5.53
C SER A 42 4.29 -6.51 -5.95
N ARG A 43 3.09 -6.12 -6.41
CA ARG A 43 2.78 -4.74 -6.77
C ARG A 43 2.89 -3.78 -5.58
N CYS A 44 2.55 -4.24 -4.38
CA CYS A 44 2.68 -3.47 -3.14
C CYS A 44 4.14 -3.16 -2.82
N VAL A 45 5.01 -4.17 -2.96
CA VAL A 45 6.47 -3.99 -2.79
C VAL A 45 7.01 -2.99 -3.81
N ASP A 46 6.63 -3.12 -5.08
CA ASP A 46 7.02 -2.17 -6.13
C ASP A 46 6.56 -0.74 -5.82
N VAL A 47 5.35 -0.56 -5.28
CA VAL A 47 4.83 0.76 -4.88
C VAL A 47 5.64 1.35 -3.73
N ALA A 48 5.98 0.56 -2.69
CA ALA A 48 6.84 1.01 -1.60
C ALA A 48 8.20 1.47 -2.13
N GLU A 49 8.87 0.61 -2.90
CA GLU A 49 10.20 0.89 -3.43
C GLU A 49 10.22 2.14 -4.31
N VAL A 50 9.25 2.27 -5.23
CA VAL A 50 9.19 3.42 -6.12
C VAL A 50 8.84 4.69 -5.36
N ALA A 51 7.86 4.66 -4.44
CA ALA A 51 7.50 5.84 -3.67
C ALA A 51 8.68 6.34 -2.82
N THR A 52 9.33 5.43 -2.09
CA THR A 52 10.46 5.75 -1.21
C THR A 52 11.69 6.18 -2.00
N ASN A 53 12.20 5.35 -2.91
CA ASN A 53 13.52 5.55 -3.51
C ASN A 53 13.53 6.53 -4.70
N ARG A 54 12.37 6.80 -5.32
CA ARG A 54 12.29 7.69 -6.49
C ARG A 54 11.67 9.04 -6.18
N PHE A 55 10.72 9.10 -5.24
CA PHE A 55 9.92 10.32 -5.01
C PHE A 55 10.10 10.91 -3.61
N LEU A 56 10.46 10.11 -2.61
CA LEU A 56 10.61 10.53 -1.21
C LEU A 56 12.02 10.22 -0.68
N ASP A 57 13.00 10.15 -1.58
CA ASP A 57 14.37 9.75 -1.27
C ASP A 57 14.97 10.67 -0.19
N GLY A 58 15.57 10.05 0.83
CA GLY A 58 16.13 10.74 1.99
C GLY A 58 15.12 11.39 2.94
N THR A 59 13.81 11.24 2.72
CA THR A 59 12.75 11.83 3.57
C THR A 59 11.84 10.81 4.25
N VAL A 60 11.63 9.66 3.62
CA VAL A 60 10.82 8.57 4.14
C VAL A 60 11.63 7.28 4.04
N GLU A 61 11.40 6.37 4.99
CA GLU A 61 12.01 5.03 5.01
C GLU A 61 10.92 3.95 5.09
N ILE A 62 11.27 2.73 4.68
CA ILE A 62 10.39 1.57 4.82
C ILE A 62 10.41 1.11 6.28
N GLY A 63 9.24 1.15 6.94
CA GLY A 63 9.06 0.66 8.30
C GLY A 63 8.74 -0.84 8.36
N ASP A 64 7.88 -1.21 9.32
CA ASP A 64 7.52 -2.60 9.56
C ASP A 64 6.82 -3.28 8.36
N ILE A 65 7.28 -4.48 8.03
CA ILE A 65 6.64 -5.35 7.04
C ILE A 65 5.89 -6.46 7.78
N LYS A 66 4.55 -6.47 7.64
CA LYS A 66 3.67 -7.48 8.24
C LYS A 66 3.10 -8.38 7.15
N ILE A 67 3.30 -9.69 7.32
CA ILE A 67 2.76 -10.72 6.43
C ILE A 67 1.81 -11.63 7.21
N GLY A 68 0.86 -12.22 6.50
CA GLY A 68 -0.09 -13.14 7.10
C GLY A 68 -1.03 -13.72 6.06
N SER A 69 -1.99 -14.50 6.55
CA SER A 69 -3.10 -15.03 5.77
C SER A 69 -4.41 -14.51 6.36
N GLU A 70 -5.37 -14.20 5.50
CA GLU A 70 -6.71 -13.78 5.88
C GLU A 70 -7.72 -14.71 5.21
N GLU A 71 -8.73 -15.14 5.96
CA GLU A 71 -9.90 -15.81 5.38
C GLU A 71 -10.91 -14.73 4.97
N PHE A 72 -11.44 -14.83 3.76
CA PHE A 72 -12.44 -13.88 3.26
C PHE A 72 -13.51 -14.58 2.44
N LYS A 73 -14.69 -13.97 2.38
CA LYS A 73 -15.77 -14.43 1.49
C LYS A 73 -15.56 -13.85 0.10
N ASN A 74 -15.56 -14.69 -0.93
CA ASN A 74 -15.63 -14.23 -2.31
C ASN A 74 -17.02 -13.66 -2.63
N GLU A 75 -17.20 -13.14 -3.85
CA GLU A 75 -18.48 -12.58 -4.29
C GLU A 75 -19.64 -13.60 -4.28
N GLU A 76 -19.33 -14.90 -4.31
CA GLU A 76 -20.30 -16.00 -4.22
C GLU A 76 -20.60 -16.41 -2.75
N GLY A 77 -20.03 -15.72 -1.76
CA GLY A 77 -20.19 -16.03 -0.34
C GLY A 77 -19.41 -17.25 0.17
N LYS A 78 -18.59 -17.87 -0.69
CA LYS A 78 -17.72 -18.99 -0.31
C LYS A 78 -16.50 -18.48 0.45
N ASP A 79 -16.12 -19.23 1.47
CA ASP A 79 -14.91 -18.95 2.22
C ASP A 79 -13.69 -19.30 1.37
N VAL A 80 -12.81 -18.31 1.19
CA VAL A 80 -11.54 -18.42 0.50
C VAL A 80 -10.44 -18.17 1.52
N ARG A 81 -9.47 -19.09 1.54
CA ARG A 81 -8.30 -19.07 2.40
C ARG A 81 -7.03 -19.03 1.56
#